data_AF-A0A2V7XVL0-F1
#
_entry.id   AF-A0A2V7XVL0-F1
#
_cell.length_a   1.000
_cell.length_b   1.000
_cell.length_c   1.000
_cell.angle_alpha   90.00
_cell.angle_beta   90.00
_cell.angle_gamma   90.00
#
_symmetry.space_group_name_H-M   'P 1'
#
loop_
_entity.id
_entity.type
_entity.pdbx_description
1 polymer ?
#
loop_
_entity_poly.entity_id
_entity_poly.type
_entity_poly.pdbx_seq_one_letter_code
_entity_poly.pdbx_strand_id
1 'polypeptide(L)'
;MTAFELWAPSAAAVDLDLGGERKAMRRDGEWWRLDVPSAGPGTEYAFVVDGGEPLPDPRSPWQPQGIHGPSRVVDHAAFPWTDAGWRAPDLAGGVVYELHVGTFSPEGTFDGARSRLDHLASLGVTHVELMPVAEFSGDRGWGYDGVDLYAPKSTYGGPDGLKRLVDECHRRGLAVLLDVVYNHLGPAGNHLGRFAPYFTERHRTPWGPAMNLDEAGSDEVRRFFCDNALGWLRDYHFDGLRLDAVHALIDQSAVHFLEQLAREVEALEGEVGRPLVLVGESDLNDPRLVRARDEGGYGLHAQWSDDFHHALHAFVTGERGGYYADFGSLADVAAALERVFVFDGRYSAHRGRRHGRP
;
A
#
# COMPACT_ATOMS: atom_id res chain seq x y z
N MET A 1 5.49 28.40 -3.52
CA MET A 1 5.01 28.40 -2.13
C MET A 1 4.64 26.99 -1.81
N THR A 2 5.24 26.41 -0.77
CA THR A 2 4.95 25.05 -0.32
C THR A 2 4.29 25.12 1.06
N ALA A 3 3.17 24.43 1.23
CA ALA A 3 2.47 24.31 2.50
C ALA A 3 2.98 23.05 3.22
N PHE A 4 3.38 23.20 4.47
CA PHE A 4 3.77 22.10 5.34
C PHE A 4 2.70 21.90 6.40
N GLU A 5 2.25 20.66 6.57
CA GLU A 5 1.17 20.31 7.48
C GLU A 5 1.54 19.07 8.30
N LEU A 6 1.22 19.09 9.60
CA LEU A 6 1.47 17.98 10.50
C LEU A 6 0.27 17.79 11.45
N TRP A 7 -0.29 16.59 11.46
CA TRP A 7 -1.25 16.20 12.49
C TRP A 7 -0.48 15.77 13.74
N ALA A 8 -0.56 16.60 14.77
CA ALA A 8 0.08 16.37 16.06
C ALA A 8 -0.81 16.98 17.17
N PRO A 9 -1.95 16.33 17.49
CA PRO A 9 -3.02 16.92 18.30
C PRO A 9 -2.56 17.27 19.72
N SER A 10 -1.66 16.45 20.27
CA SER A 10 -1.14 16.54 21.64
C SER A 10 0.10 17.44 21.78
N ALA A 11 0.68 17.91 20.68
CA ALA A 11 1.88 18.75 20.72
C ALA A 11 1.56 20.14 21.32
N ALA A 12 2.49 20.69 22.08
CA ALA A 12 2.43 22.06 22.59
C ALA A 12 3.07 23.06 21.62
N ALA A 13 4.09 22.63 20.87
CA ALA A 13 4.72 23.40 19.81
C ALA A 13 5.26 22.49 18.70
N VAL A 14 5.20 22.97 17.45
CA VAL A 14 5.83 22.33 16.30
C VAL A 14 6.63 23.37 15.53
N ASP A 15 7.90 23.05 15.25
CA ASP A 15 8.74 23.80 14.31
C ASP A 15 8.99 22.96 13.05
N LEU A 16 9.10 23.64 11.91
CA LEU A 16 9.67 23.09 10.68
C LEU A 16 11.16 23.38 10.65
N ASP A 17 12.00 22.35 10.56
CA ASP A 17 13.45 22.49 10.38
C ASP A 17 13.81 22.40 8.90
N LEU A 18 14.41 23.46 8.36
CA LEU A 18 14.84 23.57 6.96
C LEU A 18 16.37 23.55 6.87
N GLY A 19 16.97 22.41 7.18
CA GLY A 19 18.44 22.26 7.17
C GLY A 19 19.14 23.07 8.28
N GLY A 20 18.55 23.10 9.48
CA GLY A 20 19.07 23.80 10.66
C GLY A 20 18.41 25.15 10.95
N GLU A 21 17.64 25.70 10.00
CA GLU A 21 16.79 26.86 10.24
C GLU A 21 15.39 26.41 10.70
N ARG A 22 15.09 26.63 11.98
CA ARG A 22 13.77 26.32 12.55
C ARG A 22 12.78 27.46 12.36
N LYS A 23 11.57 27.13 11.92
CA LYS A 23 10.44 28.04 11.77
C LYS A 23 9.22 27.51 12.51
N ALA A 24 8.68 28.29 13.44
CA ALA A 24 7.49 27.92 14.20
C ALA A 24 6.26 27.75 13.28
N MET A 25 5.56 26.63 13.43
CA MET A 25 4.31 26.35 12.74
C MET A 25 3.12 26.91 13.54
N ARG A 26 2.05 27.29 12.83
CA ARG A 26 0.81 27.76 13.44
C ARG A 26 -0.11 26.59 13.73
N ARG A 27 -0.62 26.49 14.96
CA ARG A 27 -1.69 25.52 15.30
C ARG A 27 -3.01 25.91 14.63
N ASP A 28 -3.68 24.94 14.04
CA ASP A 28 -4.97 25.04 13.37
C ASP A 28 -5.82 23.80 13.71
N GLY A 29 -6.64 23.91 14.77
CA GLY A 29 -7.33 22.75 15.34
C GLY A 29 -6.34 21.73 15.92
N GLU A 30 -6.40 20.50 15.40
CA GLU A 30 -5.48 19.40 15.74
C GLU A 30 -4.21 19.36 14.87
N TRP A 31 -4.14 20.24 13.86
CA TRP A 31 -3.08 20.31 12.88
C TRP A 31 -2.13 21.48 13.13
N TRP A 32 -0.94 21.38 12.56
CA TRP A 32 0.07 22.44 12.53
C TRP A 32 0.39 22.77 11.09
N ARG A 33 0.43 24.06 10.74
CA ARG A 33 0.60 24.53 9.35
C ARG A 33 1.64 25.64 9.23
N LEU A 34 2.41 25.61 8.14
CA LEU A 34 3.32 26.68 7.76
C LEU A 34 3.47 26.77 6.24
N ASP A 35 3.21 27.95 5.68
CA ASP A 35 3.52 28.25 4.28
C ASP A 35 4.94 28.79 4.17
N VAL A 36 5.78 28.16 3.35
CA VAL A 36 7.16 28.60 3.10
C VAL A 36 7.31 28.95 1.61
N PRO A 37 7.27 30.24 1.25
CA PRO A 37 7.40 30.67 -0.15
C PRO A 37 8.69 30.22 -0.83
N SER A 38 9.79 30.16 -0.07
CA SER A 38 11.13 29.79 -0.55
C SER A 38 11.37 28.29 -0.64
N ALA A 39 10.49 27.45 -0.06
CA ALA A 39 10.61 26.01 -0.17
C ALA A 39 10.04 25.58 -1.53
N GLY A 40 10.84 24.85 -2.30
CA GLY A 40 10.49 24.29 -3.60
C GLY A 40 10.99 22.85 -3.71
N PRO A 41 10.83 22.23 -4.89
CA PRO A 41 11.30 20.85 -5.11
C PRO A 41 12.77 20.70 -4.74
N GLY A 42 13.09 19.64 -4.00
CA GLY A 42 14.44 19.40 -3.50
C GLY A 42 14.76 20.03 -2.14
N THR A 43 13.89 20.90 -1.60
CA THR A 43 14.05 21.39 -0.22
C THR A 43 13.94 20.23 0.77
N GLU A 44 14.99 20.05 1.57
CA GLU A 44 15.00 19.08 2.67
C GLU A 44 14.39 19.71 3.94
N TYR A 45 13.61 18.93 4.67
CA TYR A 45 12.92 19.36 5.87
C TYR A 45 12.69 18.22 6.87
N ALA A 46 12.42 18.60 8.12
CA ALA A 46 11.96 17.70 9.17
C ALA A 46 11.03 18.46 10.13
N PHE A 47 10.20 17.74 10.88
CA PHE A 47 9.38 18.32 11.94
C PHE A 47 10.05 18.16 13.30
N VAL A 48 10.00 19.22 14.11
CA VAL A 48 10.47 19.22 15.49
C VAL A 48 9.26 19.43 16.40
N VAL A 49 8.91 18.40 17.16
CA VAL A 49 7.77 18.43 18.09
C VAL A 49 8.28 18.69 19.51
N ASP A 50 7.71 19.67 20.19
CA ASP A 50 7.99 20.03 21.59
C ASP A 50 9.49 20.21 21.91
N GLY A 51 10.24 20.76 20.95
CA GLY A 51 11.68 21.00 21.07
C GLY A 51 12.56 19.74 21.01
N GLY A 52 12.01 18.59 20.62
CA GLY A 52 12.71 17.32 20.47
C GLY A 52 13.71 17.29 19.30
N GLU A 53 14.08 16.07 18.92
CA GLU A 53 14.87 15.83 17.71
C GLU A 53 14.04 16.07 16.43
N PRO A 54 14.68 16.49 15.32
CA PRO A 54 14.02 16.52 14.03
C PRO A 54 13.60 15.11 13.59
N LEU A 55 12.37 14.98 13.15
CA LEU A 55 11.76 13.73 12.68
C LEU A 55 11.31 13.89 11.22
N PRO A 56 11.42 12.82 10.41
CA PRO A 56 10.88 12.84 9.06
C PRO A 56 9.36 13.02 9.07
N ASP A 57 8.85 13.56 7.97
CA ASP A 57 7.42 13.74 7.74
C ASP A 57 6.70 12.38 7.64
N PRO A 58 5.66 12.11 8.45
CA PRO A 58 4.77 10.97 8.27
C PRO A 58 4.24 10.78 6.85
N ARG A 59 4.05 11.89 6.13
CA ARG A 59 3.56 11.98 4.74
C ARG A 59 4.69 12.36 3.78
N SER A 60 5.95 12.04 4.12
CA SER A 60 7.12 12.36 3.31
C SER A 60 6.95 11.87 1.87
N PRO A 61 7.01 12.75 0.86
CA PRO A 61 6.94 12.32 -0.53
C PRO A 61 8.26 11.69 -1.00
N TRP A 62 9.37 11.90 -0.28
CA TRP A 62 10.66 11.27 -0.55
C TRP A 62 11.63 11.33 0.63
N GLN A 63 12.31 10.20 0.88
CA GLN A 63 13.34 10.02 1.92
C GLN A 63 14.72 9.72 1.30
N PRO A 64 15.40 10.71 0.70
CA PRO A 64 16.64 10.51 -0.05
C PRO A 64 17.81 9.95 0.78
N GLN A 65 17.76 10.15 2.11
CA GLN A 65 18.81 9.75 3.05
C GLN A 65 18.35 8.62 3.98
N GLY A 66 17.33 7.85 3.55
CA GLY A 66 16.72 6.76 4.32
C GLY A 66 15.76 7.24 5.40
N ILE A 67 15.17 6.27 6.11
CA ILE A 67 14.05 6.46 7.07
C ILE A 67 14.33 7.39 8.26
N HIS A 68 15.58 7.73 8.53
CA HIS A 68 15.96 8.67 9.61
C HIS A 68 16.41 10.03 9.08
N GLY A 69 16.56 10.15 7.77
CA GLY A 69 16.99 11.37 7.12
C GLY A 69 15.86 12.39 6.97
N PRO A 70 16.20 13.62 6.56
CA PRO A 70 15.20 14.63 6.27
C PRO A 70 14.35 14.23 5.07
N SER A 71 13.07 14.58 5.15
CA SER A 71 12.13 14.51 4.04
C SER A 71 12.47 15.53 2.99
N ARG A 72 12.10 15.28 1.74
CA ARG A 72 12.41 16.19 0.63
C ARG A 72 11.18 16.48 -0.20
N VAL A 73 10.92 17.77 -0.44
CA VAL A 73 9.79 18.23 -1.26
C VAL A 73 9.91 17.69 -2.69
N VAL A 74 8.81 17.14 -3.21
CA VAL A 74 8.66 16.64 -4.58
C VAL A 74 7.59 17.46 -5.29
N ASP A 75 7.86 17.88 -6.53
CA ASP A 75 6.80 18.38 -7.43
C ASP A 75 6.36 17.24 -8.33
N HIS A 76 5.14 16.74 -8.11
CA HIS A 76 4.64 15.62 -8.88
C HIS A 76 4.36 15.98 -10.34
N ALA A 77 3.98 17.23 -10.62
CA ALA A 77 3.62 17.71 -11.95
C ALA A 77 4.85 17.99 -12.83
N ALA A 78 6.06 18.04 -12.25
CA ALA A 78 7.29 18.23 -13.01
C ALA A 78 7.66 17.01 -13.87
N PHE A 79 7.11 15.82 -13.58
CA PHE A 79 7.40 14.62 -14.35
C PHE A 79 6.67 14.62 -15.70
N PRO A 80 7.37 14.45 -16.84
CA PRO A 80 6.77 14.54 -18.17
C PRO A 80 6.15 13.19 -18.60
N TRP A 81 4.98 12.85 -18.05
CA TRP A 81 4.22 11.66 -18.44
C TRP A 81 3.95 11.60 -19.95
N THR A 82 4.01 10.41 -20.53
CA THR A 82 3.73 10.14 -21.95
C THR A 82 2.54 9.20 -22.17
N ASP A 83 1.83 8.87 -21.10
CA ASP A 83 0.69 7.96 -21.04
C ASP A 83 -0.67 8.65 -21.24
N ALA A 84 -0.70 9.82 -21.88
CA ALA A 84 -1.93 10.52 -22.17
C ALA A 84 -2.88 9.63 -23.01
N GLY A 85 -4.07 9.36 -22.48
CA GLY A 85 -5.06 8.46 -23.10
C GLY A 85 -4.84 6.98 -22.79
N TRP A 86 -3.90 6.63 -21.93
CA TRP A 86 -3.73 5.29 -21.38
C TRP A 86 -5.02 4.79 -20.73
N ARG A 87 -5.32 3.50 -20.96
CA ARG A 87 -6.38 2.76 -20.28
C ARG A 87 -5.88 1.35 -20.03
N ALA A 88 -5.86 0.96 -18.75
CA ALA A 88 -5.54 -0.39 -18.35
C ALA A 88 -6.48 -1.43 -19.01
N PRO A 89 -5.97 -2.61 -19.38
CA PRO A 89 -6.82 -3.77 -19.66
C PRO A 89 -7.69 -4.12 -18.46
N ASP A 90 -8.84 -4.76 -18.71
CA ASP A 90 -9.68 -5.24 -17.61
C ASP A 90 -8.93 -6.29 -16.77
N LEU A 91 -9.05 -6.19 -15.45
CA LEU A 91 -8.53 -7.19 -14.52
C LEU A 91 -9.27 -8.52 -14.72
N ALA A 92 -10.55 -8.50 -15.10
CA ALA A 92 -11.29 -9.69 -15.47
C ALA A 92 -10.70 -10.29 -16.76
N GLY A 93 -9.95 -11.38 -16.61
CA GLY A 93 -9.18 -12.02 -17.70
C GLY A 93 -7.74 -11.52 -17.82
N GLY A 94 -7.30 -10.63 -16.92
CA GLY A 94 -5.93 -10.20 -16.82
C GLY A 94 -4.99 -11.32 -16.33
N VAL A 95 -3.75 -11.25 -16.81
CA VAL A 95 -2.61 -12.02 -16.31
C VAL A 95 -1.70 -11.09 -15.52
N VAL A 96 -1.58 -11.35 -14.21
CA VAL A 96 -0.74 -10.59 -13.27
C VAL A 96 0.65 -11.22 -13.16
N TYR A 97 1.68 -10.39 -13.17
CA TYR A 97 3.07 -10.77 -12.91
C TYR A 97 3.58 -10.02 -11.69
N GLU A 98 3.76 -10.72 -10.57
CA GLU A 98 4.36 -10.16 -9.35
C GLU A 98 5.86 -9.90 -9.56
N LEU A 99 6.33 -8.70 -9.21
CA LEU A 99 7.68 -8.22 -9.45
C LEU A 99 8.28 -7.60 -8.20
N HIS A 100 9.36 -8.21 -7.72
CA HIS A 100 10.22 -7.62 -6.70
C HIS A 100 11.34 -6.78 -7.34
N VAL A 101 11.28 -5.45 -7.18
CA VAL A 101 12.19 -4.51 -7.85
C VAL A 101 13.67 -4.82 -7.56
N GLY A 102 14.00 -5.10 -6.29
CA GLY A 102 15.38 -5.34 -5.85
C GLY A 102 16.03 -6.63 -6.34
N THR A 103 15.28 -7.56 -6.94
CA THR A 103 15.82 -8.85 -7.44
C THR A 103 15.49 -9.14 -8.90
N PHE A 104 14.60 -8.37 -9.51
CA PHE A 104 14.15 -8.58 -10.88
C PHE A 104 15.22 -8.26 -11.94
N SER A 105 16.11 -7.32 -11.63
CA SER A 105 17.25 -6.93 -12.48
C SER A 105 18.55 -6.94 -11.67
N PRO A 106 19.72 -7.09 -12.31
CA PRO A 106 21.01 -6.97 -11.62
C PRO A 106 21.19 -5.64 -10.88
N GLU A 107 20.62 -4.57 -11.42
CA GLU A 107 20.66 -3.23 -10.83
C GLU A 107 19.77 -3.12 -9.58
N GLY A 108 18.68 -3.91 -9.50
CA GLY A 108 17.74 -3.86 -8.39
C GLY A 108 17.00 -2.52 -8.25
N THR A 109 16.72 -1.85 -9.38
CA THR A 109 16.10 -0.51 -9.42
C THR A 109 14.88 -0.47 -10.34
N PHE A 110 14.07 0.58 -10.20
CA PHE A 110 12.97 0.86 -11.13
C PHE A 110 13.46 0.99 -12.57
N ASP A 111 14.60 1.65 -12.78
CA ASP A 111 15.18 1.78 -14.11
C ASP A 111 15.71 0.44 -14.66
N GLY A 112 16.29 -0.41 -13.80
CA GLY A 112 16.72 -1.76 -14.18
C GLY A 112 15.55 -2.65 -14.62
N ALA A 113 14.41 -2.54 -13.95
CA ALA A 113 13.21 -3.31 -14.29
C ALA A 113 12.66 -3.02 -15.70
N ARG A 114 12.90 -1.81 -16.23
CA ARG A 114 12.47 -1.42 -17.59
C ARG A 114 13.06 -2.32 -18.68
N SER A 115 14.25 -2.89 -18.45
CA SER A 115 14.97 -3.72 -19.42
C SER A 115 14.26 -5.02 -19.84
N ARG A 116 13.23 -5.44 -19.09
CA ARG A 116 12.50 -6.70 -19.30
C ARG A 116 11.02 -6.50 -19.62
N LEU A 117 10.53 -5.27 -19.73
CA LEU A 117 9.10 -5.02 -19.96
C LEU A 117 8.63 -5.54 -21.34
N ASP A 118 9.46 -5.45 -22.39
CA ASP A 118 9.15 -6.04 -23.70
C ASP A 118 8.94 -7.55 -23.60
N HIS A 119 9.74 -8.21 -22.74
CA HIS A 119 9.59 -9.63 -22.50
C HIS A 119 8.26 -9.94 -21.80
N LEU A 120 7.89 -9.19 -20.75
CA LEU A 120 6.61 -9.37 -20.05
C LEU A 120 5.42 -9.17 -20.99
N ALA A 121 5.44 -8.11 -21.80
CA ALA A 121 4.41 -7.87 -22.81
C ALA A 121 4.33 -9.02 -23.82
N SER A 122 5.47 -9.51 -24.33
CA SER A 122 5.52 -10.63 -25.28
C SER A 122 5.05 -11.96 -24.68
N LEU A 123 5.20 -12.14 -23.37
CA LEU A 123 4.74 -13.32 -22.63
C LEU A 123 3.21 -13.36 -22.51
N GLY A 124 2.54 -12.21 -22.69
CA GLY A 124 1.10 -12.05 -22.50
C GLY A 124 0.70 -11.55 -21.11
N VAL A 125 1.66 -11.03 -20.33
CA VAL A 125 1.35 -10.31 -19.08
C VAL A 125 0.55 -9.06 -19.45
N THR A 126 -0.45 -8.76 -18.62
CA THR A 126 -1.30 -7.57 -18.78
C THR A 126 -1.15 -6.59 -17.62
N HIS A 127 -0.83 -7.11 -16.43
CA HIS A 127 -0.69 -6.36 -15.20
C HIS A 127 0.64 -6.74 -14.55
N VAL A 128 1.49 -5.77 -14.24
CA VAL A 128 2.67 -5.94 -13.40
C VAL A 128 2.28 -5.53 -11.99
N GLU A 129 2.37 -6.43 -11.03
CA GLU A 129 2.16 -6.13 -9.61
C GLU A 129 3.51 -5.91 -8.94
N LEU A 130 3.81 -4.67 -8.57
CA LEU A 130 5.01 -4.37 -7.80
C LEU A 130 4.80 -4.77 -6.34
N MET A 131 5.72 -5.57 -5.79
CA MET A 131 5.85 -5.73 -4.35
C MET A 131 6.08 -4.36 -3.66
N PRO A 132 5.85 -4.22 -2.35
CA PRO A 132 5.77 -2.91 -1.71
C PRO A 132 7.05 -2.09 -1.90
N VAL A 133 6.85 -0.82 -2.24
CA VAL A 133 7.95 0.12 -2.55
C VAL A 133 8.07 1.25 -1.54
N ALA A 134 7.28 1.26 -0.47
CA ALA A 134 7.42 2.23 0.62
C ALA A 134 8.83 2.17 1.22
N GLU A 135 9.37 3.31 1.66
CA GLU A 135 10.72 3.35 2.23
C GLU A 135 10.77 2.55 3.55
N PHE A 136 11.79 1.69 3.63
CA PHE A 136 12.06 0.80 4.76
C PHE A 136 13.55 0.84 5.12
N SER A 137 13.89 0.29 6.28
CA SER A 137 15.27 0.27 6.78
C SER A 137 16.23 -0.54 5.92
N GLY A 138 17.38 0.05 5.62
CA GLY A 138 18.45 -0.59 4.85
C GLY A 138 18.21 -0.59 3.35
N ASP A 139 19.04 -1.34 2.63
CA ASP A 139 19.09 -1.29 1.15
C ASP A 139 18.34 -2.44 0.47
N ARG A 140 17.94 -3.46 1.23
CA ARG A 140 17.33 -4.70 0.72
C ARG A 140 16.25 -5.19 1.67
N GLY A 141 15.10 -5.52 1.12
CA GLY A 141 13.94 -6.06 1.83
C GLY A 141 12.82 -6.32 0.83
N TRP A 142 11.88 -7.18 1.18
CA TRP A 142 10.72 -7.47 0.32
C TRP A 142 9.76 -6.29 0.19
N GLY A 143 9.78 -5.36 1.15
CA GLY A 143 8.94 -4.16 1.15
C GLY A 143 7.98 -4.07 2.34
N TYR A 144 7.65 -5.20 2.99
CA TYR A 144 6.67 -5.27 4.07
C TYR A 144 7.09 -4.55 5.37
N ASP A 145 8.38 -4.23 5.53
CA ASP A 145 8.90 -3.42 6.65
C ASP A 145 8.85 -1.89 6.37
N GLY A 146 7.98 -1.45 5.45
CA GLY A 146 7.79 -0.03 5.11
C GLY A 146 7.37 0.81 6.33
N VAL A 147 7.94 2.01 6.45
CA VAL A 147 7.59 2.98 7.51
C VAL A 147 7.19 4.35 6.98
N ASP A 148 7.84 4.83 5.91
CA ASP A 148 7.46 6.09 5.25
C ASP A 148 6.58 5.75 4.03
N LEU A 149 5.30 5.47 4.28
CA LEU A 149 4.36 4.90 3.31
C LEU A 149 4.15 5.74 2.04
N TYR A 150 4.46 7.03 2.09
CA TYR A 150 4.32 7.98 0.98
C TYR A 150 5.58 8.09 0.11
N ALA A 151 6.72 7.60 0.61
CA ALA A 151 8.01 7.73 -0.05
C ALA A 151 8.36 6.43 -0.79
N PRO A 152 8.53 6.46 -2.12
CA PRO A 152 9.14 5.35 -2.85
C PRO A 152 10.58 5.13 -2.38
N LYS A 153 10.98 3.87 -2.24
CA LYS A 153 12.30 3.45 -1.80
C LYS A 153 13.39 4.17 -2.59
N SER A 154 14.17 4.96 -1.86
CA SER A 154 15.29 5.75 -2.38
C SER A 154 16.29 4.89 -3.14
N THR A 155 16.65 3.72 -2.61
CA THR A 155 17.60 2.78 -3.22
C THR A 155 17.08 2.11 -4.49
N TYR A 156 15.76 2.05 -4.70
CA TYR A 156 15.17 1.60 -5.96
C TYR A 156 15.15 2.69 -7.05
N GLY A 157 15.40 3.95 -6.68
CA GLY A 157 15.44 5.09 -7.61
C GLY A 157 14.50 6.24 -7.24
N GLY A 158 13.74 6.12 -6.14
CA GLY A 158 12.88 7.18 -5.63
C GLY A 158 11.72 7.56 -6.56
N PRO A 159 11.10 8.75 -6.35
CA PRO A 159 9.90 9.17 -7.05
C PRO A 159 9.97 9.12 -8.57
N ASP A 160 10.98 9.77 -9.16
CA ASP A 160 11.07 9.85 -10.61
C ASP A 160 11.45 8.50 -11.25
N GLY A 161 12.21 7.66 -10.54
CA GLY A 161 12.50 6.30 -10.98
C GLY A 161 11.22 5.47 -11.09
N LEU A 162 10.35 5.56 -10.08
CA LEU A 162 9.08 4.86 -10.08
C LEU A 162 8.15 5.35 -11.20
N LYS A 163 8.02 6.69 -11.38
CA LYS A 163 7.21 7.25 -12.47
C LYS A 163 7.70 6.82 -13.85
N ARG A 164 9.02 6.77 -14.07
CA ARG A 164 9.60 6.25 -15.32
C ARG A 164 9.24 4.79 -15.57
N LEU A 165 9.23 3.96 -14.53
CA LEU A 165 8.84 2.56 -14.67
C LEU A 165 7.36 2.44 -15.08
N VAL A 166 6.47 3.16 -14.38
CA VAL A 166 5.03 3.13 -14.67
C VAL A 166 4.73 3.64 -16.08
N ASP A 167 5.30 4.79 -16.48
CA ASP A 167 5.13 5.35 -17.83
C ASP A 167 5.59 4.36 -18.92
N GLU A 168 6.70 3.66 -18.68
CA GLU A 168 7.27 2.71 -19.62
C GLU A 168 6.47 1.39 -19.70
N CYS A 169 5.79 1.00 -18.61
CA CYS A 169 4.79 -0.06 -18.60
C CYS A 169 3.56 0.34 -19.44
N HIS A 170 3.00 1.52 -19.21
CA HIS A 170 1.83 2.02 -19.96
C HIS A 170 2.10 2.09 -21.46
N ARG A 171 3.28 2.57 -21.87
CA ARG A 171 3.73 2.57 -23.28
C ARG A 171 3.76 1.18 -23.93
N ARG A 172 3.81 0.12 -23.14
CA ARG A 172 3.84 -1.29 -23.59
C ARG A 172 2.51 -2.02 -23.43
N GLY A 173 1.45 -1.34 -23.01
CA GLY A 173 0.19 -2.03 -22.75
C GLY A 173 0.16 -2.79 -21.44
N LEU A 174 1.06 -2.51 -20.50
CA LEU A 174 1.12 -3.15 -19.19
C LEU A 174 0.52 -2.21 -18.15
N ALA A 175 -0.56 -2.64 -17.52
CA ALA A 175 -1.06 -1.99 -16.31
C ALA A 175 -0.12 -2.25 -15.14
N VAL A 176 -0.10 -1.36 -14.15
CA VAL A 176 0.74 -1.48 -12.97
C VAL A 176 -0.10 -1.44 -11.70
N LEU A 177 -0.01 -2.51 -10.91
CA LEU A 177 -0.57 -2.61 -9.57
C LEU A 177 0.54 -2.38 -8.55
N LEU A 178 0.20 -1.79 -7.41
CA LEU A 178 1.11 -1.65 -6.27
C LEU A 178 0.59 -2.42 -5.06
N ASP A 179 1.44 -3.28 -4.50
CA ASP A 179 1.21 -3.87 -3.18
C ASP A 179 1.44 -2.80 -2.09
N VAL A 180 0.41 -2.55 -1.28
CA VAL A 180 0.43 -1.56 -0.19
C VAL A 180 0.08 -2.21 1.15
N VAL A 181 0.82 -1.80 2.18
CA VAL A 181 0.74 -2.36 3.52
C VAL A 181 0.10 -1.34 4.46
N TYR A 182 -1.18 -1.56 4.79
CA TYR A 182 -1.94 -0.69 5.70
C TYR A 182 -2.26 -1.35 7.05
N ASN A 183 -1.94 -2.63 7.21
CA ASN A 183 -2.28 -3.38 8.42
C ASN A 183 -1.22 -3.27 9.53
N HIS A 184 0.01 -2.88 9.19
CA HIS A 184 1.10 -2.63 10.15
C HIS A 184 2.16 -1.68 9.54
N LEU A 185 3.20 -1.39 10.33
CA LEU A 185 4.41 -0.70 9.87
C LEU A 185 5.65 -1.47 10.30
N GLY A 186 6.74 -1.26 9.57
CA GLY A 186 8.03 -1.86 9.85
C GLY A 186 8.56 -1.57 11.27
N PRO A 187 9.40 -2.45 11.82
CA PRO A 187 9.85 -2.36 13.21
C PRO A 187 10.92 -1.28 13.46
N ALA A 188 11.49 -0.67 12.41
CA ALA A 188 12.58 0.30 12.51
C ALA A 188 12.23 1.61 11.80
N GLY A 189 12.43 2.75 12.48
CA GLY A 189 12.22 4.10 11.94
C GLY A 189 10.76 4.57 11.83
N ASN A 190 9.82 3.80 12.35
CA ASN A 190 8.45 4.27 12.50
C ASN A 190 8.35 5.33 13.62
N HIS A 191 8.05 6.57 13.22
CA HIS A 191 7.89 7.70 14.12
C HIS A 191 6.44 8.14 14.34
N LEU A 192 5.46 7.48 13.71
CA LEU A 192 4.05 7.92 13.74
C LEU A 192 3.50 8.14 15.15
N GLY A 193 3.80 7.22 16.07
CA GLY A 193 3.35 7.27 17.47
C GLY A 193 3.93 8.44 18.27
N ARG A 194 4.96 9.13 17.76
CA ARG A 194 5.49 10.36 18.35
C ARG A 194 4.71 11.61 17.95
N PHE A 195 3.97 11.55 16.85
CA PHE A 195 3.17 12.67 16.36
C PHE A 195 1.74 12.58 16.89
N ALA A 196 1.09 11.41 16.74
CA ALA A 196 -0.33 11.26 16.99
C ALA A 196 -0.70 9.78 17.28
N PRO A 197 -1.93 9.48 17.75
CA PRO A 197 -2.34 8.12 18.11
C PRO A 197 -2.70 7.25 16.88
N TYR A 198 -1.70 7.00 16.03
CA TYR A 198 -1.84 6.14 14.83
C TYR A 198 -2.06 4.66 15.13
N PHE A 199 -1.68 4.21 16.33
CA PHE A 199 -1.80 2.81 16.75
C PHE A 199 -2.78 2.66 17.89
N THR A 200 -3.31 1.45 18.03
CA THR A 200 -4.18 1.03 19.13
C THR A 200 -3.59 -0.17 19.86
N GLU A 201 -3.82 -0.23 21.18
CA GLU A 201 -3.53 -1.42 21.99
C GLU A 201 -4.72 -2.38 22.09
N ARG A 202 -5.91 -1.95 21.65
CA ARG A 202 -7.16 -2.74 21.68
C ARG A 202 -7.04 -3.98 20.80
N HIS A 203 -6.35 -3.82 19.68
CA HIS A 203 -6.15 -4.84 18.67
C HIS A 203 -4.65 -5.14 18.53
N ARG A 204 -4.29 -6.35 18.10
CA ARG A 204 -2.90 -6.74 17.85
C ARG A 204 -2.81 -7.51 16.54
N THR A 205 -1.76 -7.24 15.77
CA THR A 205 -1.44 -8.02 14.58
C THR A 205 -0.24 -8.93 14.86
N PRO A 206 0.01 -9.95 14.03
CA PRO A 206 1.22 -10.77 14.14
C PRO A 206 2.53 -9.99 13.96
N TRP A 207 2.48 -8.79 13.35
CA TRP A 207 3.65 -8.00 12.95
C TRP A 207 3.90 -6.76 13.82
N GLY A 208 2.95 -6.38 14.69
CA GLY A 208 3.11 -5.22 15.56
C GLY A 208 1.81 -4.72 16.19
N PRO A 209 1.83 -3.50 16.74
CA PRO A 209 0.62 -2.78 17.12
C PRO A 209 -0.32 -2.64 15.92
N ALA A 210 -1.63 -2.78 16.14
CA ALA A 210 -2.61 -2.55 15.09
C ALA A 210 -2.78 -1.05 14.83
N MET A 211 -3.18 -0.72 13.60
CA MET A 211 -3.54 0.64 13.23
C MET A 211 -4.87 1.06 13.89
N ASN A 212 -4.95 2.30 14.36
CA ASN A 212 -6.16 2.85 14.99
C ASN A 212 -7.21 3.23 13.93
N LEU A 213 -8.10 2.30 13.60
CA LEU A 213 -9.15 2.49 12.59
C LEU A 213 -10.56 2.69 13.19
N ASP A 214 -10.72 2.45 14.49
CA ASP A 214 -12.04 2.44 15.15
C ASP A 214 -12.07 3.07 16.57
N GLU A 215 -10.98 3.65 17.06
CA GLU A 215 -10.94 4.35 18.36
C GLU A 215 -10.85 5.88 18.21
N ALA A 216 -10.62 6.59 19.32
CA ALA A 216 -10.50 8.05 19.32
C ALA A 216 -9.34 8.50 18.42
N GLY A 217 -9.57 9.52 17.59
CA GLY A 217 -8.59 10.00 16.61
C GLY A 217 -8.44 9.13 15.36
N SER A 218 -9.22 8.07 15.21
CA SER A 218 -9.14 7.17 14.05
C SER A 218 -9.48 7.83 12.71
N ASP A 219 -10.33 8.87 12.69
CA ASP A 219 -10.71 9.56 11.44
C ASP A 219 -9.48 10.07 10.66
N GLU A 220 -8.50 10.64 11.36
CA GLU A 220 -7.28 11.16 10.74
C GLU A 220 -6.30 10.03 10.34
N VAL A 221 -6.31 8.92 11.07
CA VAL A 221 -5.54 7.71 10.71
C VAL A 221 -6.12 7.07 9.45
N ARG A 222 -7.44 6.98 9.35
CA ARG A 222 -8.13 6.49 8.15
C ARG A 222 -7.87 7.40 6.96
N ARG A 223 -7.94 8.73 7.16
CA ARG A 223 -7.61 9.74 6.15
C ARG A 223 -6.15 9.60 5.68
N PHE A 224 -5.21 9.37 6.60
CA PHE A 224 -3.80 9.12 6.27
C PHE A 224 -3.62 7.93 5.32
N PHE A 225 -4.34 6.82 5.52
CA PHE A 225 -4.25 5.68 4.60
C PHE A 225 -4.99 5.91 3.28
N CYS A 226 -6.16 6.56 3.32
CA CYS A 226 -6.88 6.90 2.09
C CYS A 226 -6.08 7.87 1.21
N ASP A 227 -5.50 8.92 1.80
CA ASP A 227 -4.63 9.87 1.10
C ASP A 227 -3.40 9.18 0.49
N ASN A 228 -2.82 8.20 1.19
CA ASN A 228 -1.71 7.44 0.67
C ASN A 228 -2.11 6.65 -0.59
N ALA A 229 -3.21 5.90 -0.50
CA ALA A 229 -3.73 5.11 -1.61
C ALA A 229 -4.05 5.99 -2.83
N LEU A 230 -4.76 7.10 -2.61
CA LEU A 230 -5.11 8.05 -3.66
C LEU A 230 -3.87 8.73 -4.25
N GLY A 231 -2.86 9.03 -3.44
CA GLY A 231 -1.58 9.58 -3.91
C GLY A 231 -0.84 8.63 -4.84
N TRP A 232 -0.79 7.33 -4.53
CA TRP A 232 -0.22 6.33 -5.44
C TRP A 232 -0.95 6.28 -6.79
N LEU A 233 -2.29 6.21 -6.75
CA LEU A 233 -3.12 6.12 -7.95
C LEU A 233 -3.08 7.40 -8.79
N ARG A 234 -3.10 8.58 -8.16
CA ARG A 234 -3.14 9.88 -8.82
C ARG A 234 -1.76 10.35 -9.27
N ASP A 235 -0.78 10.34 -8.38
CA ASP A 235 0.47 11.08 -8.59
C ASP A 235 1.59 10.20 -9.19
N TYR A 236 1.43 8.88 -9.11
CA TYR A 236 2.32 7.87 -9.71
C TYR A 236 1.64 7.04 -10.80
N HIS A 237 0.38 7.34 -11.11
CA HIS A 237 -0.39 6.72 -12.19
C HIS A 237 -0.57 5.20 -12.09
N PHE A 238 -0.47 4.59 -10.89
CA PHE A 238 -0.81 3.16 -10.73
C PHE A 238 -2.26 2.89 -11.15
N ASP A 239 -2.51 1.75 -11.79
CA ASP A 239 -3.84 1.32 -12.26
C ASP A 239 -4.63 0.59 -11.18
N GLY A 240 -4.00 0.25 -10.06
CA GLY A 240 -4.68 -0.33 -8.92
C GLY A 240 -3.74 -0.66 -7.77
N LEU A 241 -4.33 -1.09 -6.66
CA LEU A 241 -3.61 -1.48 -5.46
C LEU A 241 -3.96 -2.91 -5.06
N ARG A 242 -2.94 -3.68 -4.67
CA ARG A 242 -3.10 -4.92 -3.91
C ARG A 242 -2.90 -4.57 -2.43
N LEU A 243 -3.89 -4.89 -1.61
CA LEU A 243 -3.94 -4.53 -0.19
C LEU A 243 -3.48 -5.73 0.63
N ASP A 244 -2.34 -5.57 1.30
CA ASP A 244 -1.73 -6.61 2.12
C ASP A 244 -2.56 -6.93 3.38
N ALA A 245 -2.71 -8.22 3.64
CA ALA A 245 -3.31 -8.83 4.81
C ALA A 245 -4.53 -8.07 5.34
N VAL A 246 -5.54 -7.84 4.50
CA VAL A 246 -6.71 -7.00 4.87
C VAL A 246 -7.54 -7.56 6.03
N HIS A 247 -7.35 -8.83 6.36
CA HIS A 247 -7.93 -9.47 7.54
C HIS A 247 -7.36 -8.95 8.87
N ALA A 248 -6.19 -8.31 8.85
CA ALA A 248 -5.58 -7.65 10.00
C ALA A 248 -5.97 -6.17 10.15
N LEU A 249 -6.73 -5.61 9.19
CA LEU A 249 -7.35 -4.29 9.30
C LEU A 249 -8.61 -4.39 10.16
N ILE A 250 -8.44 -4.33 11.48
CA ILE A 250 -9.54 -4.48 12.43
C ILE A 250 -10.25 -3.14 12.58
N ASP A 251 -11.50 -3.07 12.12
CA ASP A 251 -12.32 -1.87 12.17
C ASP A 251 -13.79 -2.22 12.47
N GLN A 252 -14.30 -1.68 13.56
CA GLN A 252 -15.70 -1.86 14.00
C GLN A 252 -16.61 -0.68 13.68
N SER A 253 -16.13 0.29 12.90
CA SER A 253 -16.93 1.41 12.42
C SER A 253 -18.11 0.94 11.57
N ALA A 254 -19.20 1.73 11.55
CA ALA A 254 -20.38 1.41 10.75
C ALA A 254 -20.08 1.31 9.24
N VAL A 255 -19.09 2.08 8.77
CA VAL A 255 -18.50 1.96 7.45
C VAL A 255 -17.06 1.46 7.62
N HIS A 256 -16.82 0.22 7.20
CA HIS A 256 -15.50 -0.38 7.30
C HIS A 256 -14.47 0.40 6.47
N PHE A 257 -13.21 0.45 6.90
CA PHE A 257 -12.12 1.16 6.24
C PHE A 257 -12.00 0.78 4.75
N LEU A 258 -12.05 -0.52 4.44
CA LEU A 258 -12.03 -1.01 3.06
C LEU A 258 -13.21 -0.52 2.21
N GLU A 259 -14.39 -0.36 2.81
CA GLU A 259 -15.55 0.21 2.11
C GLU A 259 -15.37 1.71 1.85
N GLN A 260 -14.83 2.45 2.83
CA GLN A 260 -14.47 3.86 2.64
C GLN A 260 -13.45 4.00 1.52
N LEU A 261 -12.35 3.24 1.58
CA LEU A 261 -11.28 3.28 0.58
C LEU A 261 -11.81 2.98 -0.82
N ALA A 262 -12.65 1.94 -0.98
CA ALA A 262 -13.26 1.60 -2.26
C ALA A 262 -14.10 2.75 -2.84
N ARG A 263 -14.89 3.44 -2.00
CA ARG A 263 -15.69 4.60 -2.45
C ARG A 263 -14.82 5.78 -2.88
N GLU A 264 -13.72 6.03 -2.16
CA GLU A 264 -12.82 7.12 -2.49
C GLU A 264 -12.02 6.84 -3.76
N VAL A 265 -11.62 5.58 -3.99
CA VAL A 265 -10.98 5.17 -5.24
C VAL A 265 -11.95 5.27 -6.43
N GLU A 266 -13.22 4.92 -6.24
CA GLU A 266 -14.26 5.11 -7.27
C GLU A 266 -14.49 6.61 -7.59
N ALA A 267 -14.46 7.48 -6.58
CA ALA A 267 -14.51 8.92 -6.80
C ALA A 267 -13.30 9.41 -7.60
N LEU A 268 -12.08 8.96 -7.23
CA LEU A 268 -10.86 9.28 -7.96
C LEU A 268 -10.88 8.74 -9.39
N GLU A 269 -11.43 7.55 -9.63
CA GLU A 269 -11.60 6.97 -10.97
C GLU A 269 -12.33 7.95 -11.90
N GLY A 270 -13.41 8.57 -11.40
CA GLY A 270 -14.15 9.61 -12.11
C GLY A 270 -13.34 10.88 -12.37
N GLU A 271 -12.45 11.26 -11.45
CA GLU A 271 -11.57 12.43 -11.58
C GLU A 271 -10.44 12.20 -12.59
N VAL A 272 -9.78 11.03 -12.56
CA VAL A 272 -8.65 10.70 -13.45
C VAL A 272 -9.09 10.15 -14.80
N GLY A 273 -10.34 9.68 -14.93
CA GLY A 273 -10.93 9.26 -16.21
C GLY A 273 -10.40 7.93 -16.78
N ARG A 274 -9.83 7.07 -15.94
CA ARG A 274 -9.33 5.71 -16.28
C ARG A 274 -9.71 4.73 -15.17
N PRO A 275 -9.96 3.45 -15.47
CA PRO A 275 -10.37 2.47 -14.47
C PRO A 275 -9.29 2.28 -13.39
N LEU A 276 -9.70 2.10 -12.14
CA LEU A 276 -8.81 1.85 -11.00
C LEU A 276 -9.29 0.63 -10.22
N VAL A 277 -8.39 -0.31 -9.92
CA VAL A 277 -8.75 -1.57 -9.23
C VAL A 277 -8.18 -1.67 -7.82
N LEU A 278 -8.90 -2.40 -6.96
CA LEU A 278 -8.45 -2.76 -5.61
C LEU A 278 -8.57 -4.28 -5.44
N VAL A 279 -7.47 -4.92 -5.05
CA VAL A 279 -7.37 -6.36 -4.81
C VAL A 279 -7.02 -6.60 -3.35
N GLY A 280 -7.80 -7.39 -2.62
CA GLY A 280 -7.50 -7.69 -1.21
C GLY A 280 -6.78 -9.02 -1.02
N GLU A 281 -5.72 -9.06 -0.22
CA GLU A 281 -5.17 -10.32 0.32
C GLU A 281 -5.87 -10.67 1.63
N SER A 282 -6.56 -11.81 1.69
CA SER A 282 -7.27 -12.22 2.90
C SER A 282 -7.25 -13.71 3.13
N ASP A 283 -6.91 -14.06 4.35
CA ASP A 283 -6.89 -15.42 4.87
C ASP A 283 -8.27 -15.86 5.42
N LEU A 284 -9.35 -15.11 5.20
CA LEU A 284 -10.65 -15.36 5.87
C LEU A 284 -11.65 -16.19 5.06
N ASN A 285 -11.45 -16.33 3.75
CA ASN A 285 -12.44 -16.87 2.80
C ASN A 285 -13.83 -16.25 3.00
N ASP A 286 -13.88 -14.93 3.21
CA ASP A 286 -15.12 -14.16 3.36
C ASP A 286 -15.40 -13.37 2.06
N PRO A 287 -16.47 -13.73 1.30
CA PRO A 287 -16.80 -13.04 0.06
C PRO A 287 -17.23 -11.58 0.27
N ARG A 288 -17.39 -11.12 1.53
CA ARG A 288 -17.70 -9.73 1.84
C ARG A 288 -16.72 -8.74 1.21
N LEU A 289 -15.45 -9.12 1.03
CA LEU A 289 -14.44 -8.23 0.44
C LEU A 289 -14.83 -7.76 -0.97
N VAL A 290 -15.23 -8.70 -1.83
CA VAL A 290 -15.51 -8.45 -3.26
C VAL A 290 -16.99 -8.26 -3.56
N ARG A 291 -17.88 -8.65 -2.65
CA ARG A 291 -19.32 -8.49 -2.82
C ARG A 291 -19.67 -7.00 -2.97
N ALA A 292 -20.68 -6.72 -3.78
CA ALA A 292 -21.20 -5.37 -3.97
C ALA A 292 -21.70 -4.76 -2.63
N ARG A 293 -21.59 -3.44 -2.51
CA ARG A 293 -21.91 -2.73 -1.25
C ARG A 293 -23.40 -2.76 -0.91
N ASP A 294 -24.28 -2.76 -1.91
CA ASP A 294 -25.73 -2.93 -1.75
C ASP A 294 -26.13 -4.34 -1.30
N GLU A 295 -25.24 -5.33 -1.45
CA GLU A 295 -25.36 -6.68 -0.90
C GLU A 295 -24.56 -6.88 0.40
N GLY A 296 -24.07 -5.79 1.01
CA GLY A 296 -23.35 -5.79 2.29
C GLY A 296 -21.86 -6.12 2.22
N GLY A 297 -21.26 -6.09 1.02
CA GLY A 297 -19.81 -6.20 0.84
C GLY A 297 -19.08 -4.84 0.89
N TYR A 298 -17.75 -4.88 0.72
CA TYR A 298 -16.92 -3.68 0.65
C TYR A 298 -16.75 -3.15 -0.78
N GLY A 299 -16.99 -3.99 -1.78
CA GLY A 299 -16.90 -3.62 -3.19
C GLY A 299 -15.46 -3.52 -3.71
N LEU A 300 -14.54 -4.36 -3.22
CA LEU A 300 -13.23 -4.54 -3.86
C LEU A 300 -13.41 -5.30 -5.20
N HIS A 301 -12.48 -5.11 -6.12
CA HIS A 301 -12.59 -5.68 -7.47
C HIS A 301 -12.23 -7.17 -7.52
N ALA A 302 -11.27 -7.59 -6.69
CA ALA A 302 -10.87 -8.97 -6.56
C ALA A 302 -10.26 -9.25 -5.17
N GLN A 303 -9.97 -10.52 -4.91
CA GLN A 303 -9.16 -10.93 -3.78
C GLN A 303 -8.23 -12.07 -4.17
N TRP A 304 -7.10 -12.19 -3.47
CA TRP A 304 -6.32 -13.42 -3.51
C TRP A 304 -7.13 -14.58 -2.92
N SER A 305 -6.95 -15.76 -3.51
CA SER A 305 -7.56 -17.01 -3.09
C SER A 305 -6.49 -18.08 -2.99
N ASP A 306 -5.85 -18.14 -1.81
CA ASP A 306 -4.75 -19.06 -1.56
C ASP A 306 -5.20 -20.52 -1.57
N ASP A 307 -6.49 -20.78 -1.35
CA ASP A 307 -7.08 -22.12 -1.41
C ASP A 307 -6.79 -22.83 -2.75
N PHE A 308 -6.76 -22.10 -3.87
CA PHE A 308 -6.36 -22.68 -5.16
C PHE A 308 -4.89 -23.11 -5.15
N HIS A 309 -3.99 -22.23 -4.72
CA HIS A 309 -2.56 -22.52 -4.60
C HIS A 309 -2.32 -23.70 -3.66
N HIS A 310 -2.89 -23.68 -2.46
CA HIS A 310 -2.73 -24.73 -1.46
C HIS A 310 -3.25 -26.07 -1.94
N ALA A 311 -4.43 -26.10 -2.55
CA ALA A 311 -5.01 -27.32 -3.12
C ALA A 311 -4.10 -27.93 -4.19
N LEU A 312 -3.64 -27.11 -5.14
CA LEU A 312 -2.80 -27.57 -6.25
C LEU A 312 -1.42 -28.01 -5.75
N HIS A 313 -0.74 -27.21 -4.94
CA HIS A 313 0.58 -27.52 -4.41
C HIS A 313 0.56 -28.80 -3.59
N ALA A 314 -0.32 -28.90 -2.58
CA ALA A 314 -0.40 -30.09 -1.73
C ALA A 314 -0.78 -31.35 -2.52
N PHE A 315 -1.61 -31.22 -3.57
CA PHE A 315 -1.98 -32.34 -4.43
C PHE A 315 -0.78 -32.83 -5.27
N VAL A 316 -0.03 -31.91 -5.88
CA VAL A 316 1.09 -32.25 -6.77
C VAL A 316 2.33 -32.70 -6.00
N THR A 317 2.66 -32.05 -4.88
CA THR A 317 3.90 -32.33 -4.14
C THR A 317 3.75 -33.39 -3.06
N GLY A 318 2.51 -33.61 -2.57
CA GLY A 318 2.26 -34.45 -1.40
C GLY A 318 2.62 -33.79 -0.07
N GLU A 319 3.03 -32.52 -0.05
CA GLU A 319 3.36 -31.80 1.18
C GLU A 319 2.13 -31.60 2.07
N ARG A 320 2.31 -31.74 3.39
CA ARG A 320 1.26 -31.61 4.41
C ARG A 320 1.70 -30.77 5.61
N GLY A 321 2.80 -30.03 5.50
CA GLY A 321 3.29 -29.15 6.56
C GLY A 321 2.43 -27.89 6.69
N GLY A 322 2.25 -27.37 7.90
CA GLY A 322 1.52 -26.12 8.13
C GLY A 322 0.09 -26.16 7.60
N TYR A 323 -0.31 -25.13 6.84
CA TYR A 323 -1.64 -25.01 6.26
C TYR A 323 -1.92 -26.06 5.16
N TYR A 324 -0.91 -26.69 4.56
CA TYR A 324 -1.11 -27.74 3.55
C TYR A 324 -1.77 -29.01 4.12
N ALA A 325 -1.77 -29.21 5.44
CA ALA A 325 -2.45 -30.33 6.09
C ALA A 325 -3.95 -30.37 5.82
N ASP A 326 -4.53 -29.22 5.47
CA ASP A 326 -5.96 -29.03 5.17
C ASP A 326 -6.33 -29.35 3.71
N PHE A 327 -5.35 -29.68 2.86
CA PHE A 327 -5.52 -29.84 1.42
C PHE A 327 -4.87 -31.12 0.89
N GLY A 328 -4.96 -31.32 -0.43
CA GLY A 328 -4.10 -32.21 -1.18
C GLY A 328 -4.81 -33.35 -1.90
N SER A 329 -6.12 -33.20 -2.16
CA SER A 329 -6.88 -34.08 -3.04
C SER A 329 -7.26 -33.37 -4.35
N LEU A 330 -7.53 -34.16 -5.41
CA LEU A 330 -8.05 -33.62 -6.66
C LEU A 330 -9.43 -32.94 -6.46
N ALA A 331 -10.20 -33.38 -5.46
CA ALA A 331 -11.47 -32.75 -5.11
C ALA A 331 -11.29 -31.34 -4.52
N ASP A 332 -10.19 -31.08 -3.82
CA ASP A 332 -9.87 -29.73 -3.32
C ASP A 332 -9.53 -28.80 -4.49
N VAL A 333 -8.74 -29.29 -5.46
CA VAL A 333 -8.42 -28.53 -6.68
C VAL A 333 -9.69 -28.21 -7.47
N ALA A 334 -10.57 -29.20 -7.67
CA ALA A 334 -11.85 -28.99 -8.32
C ALA A 334 -12.74 -27.99 -7.55
N ALA A 335 -12.78 -28.09 -6.22
CA ALA A 335 -13.54 -27.17 -5.39
C ALA A 335 -13.03 -25.71 -5.51
N ALA A 336 -11.72 -25.48 -5.48
CA ALA A 336 -11.15 -24.15 -5.64
C ALA A 336 -11.47 -23.55 -7.03
N LEU A 337 -11.44 -24.37 -8.09
CA LEU A 337 -11.76 -23.91 -9.44
C LEU A 337 -13.25 -23.62 -9.66
N GLU A 338 -14.13 -24.44 -9.10
CA GLU A 338 -15.59 -24.33 -9.33
C GLU A 338 -16.28 -23.37 -8.35
N ARG A 339 -15.69 -23.15 -7.16
CA ARG A 339 -16.34 -22.44 -6.04
C ARG A 339 -15.44 -21.41 -5.37
N VAL A 340 -14.27 -21.11 -5.93
CA VAL A 340 -13.24 -20.19 -5.39
C VAL A 340 -12.57 -20.72 -4.12
N PHE A 341 -13.34 -21.03 -3.07
CA PHE A 341 -12.81 -21.52 -1.80
C PHE A 341 -13.04 -23.02 -1.61
N VAL A 342 -12.00 -23.71 -1.16
CA VAL A 342 -12.10 -25.05 -0.58
C VAL A 342 -12.73 -24.95 0.81
N PHE A 343 -12.38 -23.94 1.59
CA PHE A 343 -12.98 -23.69 2.90
C PHE A 343 -14.10 -22.67 2.78
N ASP A 344 -15.32 -23.16 2.62
CA ASP A 344 -16.59 -22.43 2.51
C ASP A 344 -17.49 -22.61 3.76
N GLY A 345 -16.88 -22.67 4.94
CA GLY A 345 -17.54 -23.01 6.22
C GLY A 345 -17.20 -24.40 6.77
N ARG A 346 -16.23 -25.09 6.16
CA ARG A 346 -15.74 -26.43 6.54
C ARG A 346 -14.78 -26.36 7.74
N TYR A 347 -14.59 -27.48 8.43
CA TYR A 347 -13.63 -27.56 9.54
C TYR A 347 -12.20 -27.68 8.99
N SER A 348 -11.33 -26.77 9.41
CA SER A 348 -9.89 -26.78 9.16
C SER A 348 -9.16 -27.44 10.33
N ALA A 349 -8.38 -28.48 10.05
CA ALA A 349 -7.56 -29.16 11.03
C ALA A 349 -6.35 -28.30 11.41
N HIS A 350 -5.75 -27.58 10.46
CA HIS A 350 -4.65 -26.64 10.73
C HIS A 350 -5.06 -25.55 11.73
N ARG A 351 -6.25 -24.97 11.56
CA ARG A 351 -6.77 -23.88 12.41
C ARG A 351 -7.52 -24.37 13.64
N GLY A 352 -7.89 -25.65 13.69
CA GLY A 352 -8.70 -26.23 14.76
C GLY A 352 -10.13 -25.69 14.85
N ARG A 353 -10.67 -25.10 13.77
CA ARG A 353 -12.00 -24.45 13.74
C ARG A 353 -12.63 -24.46 12.35
N ARG A 354 -13.92 -24.09 12.25
CA ARG A 354 -14.56 -23.82 10.95
C ARG A 354 -13.99 -22.55 10.31
N HIS A 355 -13.86 -22.58 9.00
CA HIS A 355 -13.21 -21.54 8.21
C HIS A 355 -13.97 -21.22 6.92
N GLY A 356 -13.96 -19.95 6.52
CA GLY A 356 -14.70 -19.40 5.38
C GLY A 356 -16.20 -19.27 5.58
N ARG A 357 -16.84 -18.70 4.57
CA ARG A 357 -18.29 -18.47 4.51
C ARG A 357 -18.92 -19.22 3.31
N PRO A 358 -20.09 -19.85 3.49
CA PRO A 358 -20.81 -20.52 2.40
C PRO A 358 -21.29 -19.60 1.30
#